data_AF-A0AAD7E827-F1
#
_entry.id   AF-A0AAD7E827-F1
#
_cell.length_a   1.000
_cell.length_b   1.000
_cell.length_c   1.000
_cell.angle_alpha   90.00
_cell.angle_beta   90.00
_cell.angle_gamma   90.00
#
_symmetry.space_group_name_H-M   'P 1'
#
loop_
_entity.id
_entity.type
_entity.pdbx_description
1 polymer ?
#
loop_
_entity_poly.entity_id
_entity_poly.type
_entity_poly.pdbx_seq_one_letter_code
_entity_poly.pdbx_strand_id
1 'polypeptide(L)' 'SSSSYAFLAIVAHYVTNNGKLKETMIDFRELIGDHSGDNMAEAVWETMYSRKPHVRP' A
#
# COMPACT_ATOMS: atom_id res chain seq x y z
N SER A 1 17.81 -17.53 -10.48
CA SER A 1 16.60 -17.75 -11.30
C SER A 1 15.46 -17.08 -10.56
N SER A 2 15.07 -15.87 -10.92
CA SER A 2 14.12 -15.11 -10.09
C SER A 2 13.45 -14.00 -10.90
N SER A 3 12.23 -14.27 -11.34
CA SER A 3 11.26 -13.24 -11.68
C SER A 3 10.00 -13.56 -10.88
N SER A 4 10.12 -13.51 -9.56
CA SER A 4 8.98 -13.62 -8.67
C SER A 4 8.23 -12.29 -8.72
N TYR A 5 7.10 -12.25 -9.42
CA TYR A 5 6.16 -11.12 -9.29
C TYR A 5 5.75 -11.01 -7.81
N ALA A 6 6.01 -9.88 -7.18
CA ALA A 6 5.45 -9.57 -5.86
C ALA A 6 4.50 -8.38 -5.95
N PHE A 7 3.51 -8.43 -5.07
CA PHE A 7 2.53 -7.37 -4.91
C PHE A 7 2.51 -6.95 -3.45
N LEU A 8 2.40 -5.65 -3.22
CA LEU A 8 2.21 -5.05 -1.91
C LEU A 8 0.82 -4.42 -1.85
N ALA A 9 0.00 -4.92 -0.93
CA ALA A 9 -1.26 -4.31 -0.56
C ALA A 9 -1.06 -3.47 0.70
N ILE A 10 -1.50 -2.22 0.67
CA ILE A 10 -1.45 -1.32 1.83
C ILE A 10 -2.89 -1.04 2.27
N VAL A 11 -3.22 -1.47 3.48
CA VAL A 11 -4.58 -1.43 4.03
C VAL A 11 -4.56 -0.68 5.35
N ALA A 12 -5.38 0.37 5.45
CA ALA A 12 -5.56 1.11 6.69
C ALA A 12 -6.72 0.50 7.50
N HIS A 13 -6.43 0.15 8.75
CA HIS A 13 -7.44 -0.23 9.74
C HIS A 13 -7.56 0.90 10.76
N TYR A 14 -8.78 1.38 10.99
CA TYR A 14 -9.02 2.47 11.95
C TYR A 14 -10.41 2.35 12.57
N VAL A 15 -10.56 2.91 13.77
CA VAL A 15 -11.84 3.00 14.45
C VAL A 15 -12.40 4.39 14.21
N THR A 16 -13.64 4.45 13.73
CA THR A 16 -14.35 5.70 13.47
C THR A 16 -14.87 6.33 14.78
N ASN A 17 -15.29 7.59 14.72
CA ASN A 17 -15.80 8.32 15.89
C ASN A 17 -17.02 7.68 16.57
N ASN A 18 -17.74 6.78 15.89
CA ASN A 18 -18.86 6.02 16.46
C ASN A 18 -18.45 4.62 16.94
N GLY A 19 -17.15 4.35 17.09
CA GLY A 19 -16.63 3.08 17.59
C GLY A 19 -16.64 1.93 16.58
N LYS A 20 -16.95 2.19 15.29
CA LYS A 20 -16.93 1.13 14.27
C LYS A 20 -15.54 0.96 13.69
N LEU A 21 -15.03 -0.28 13.69
CA LEU A 21 -13.84 -0.67 12.93
C LEU A 21 -14.12 -0.56 11.43
N LYS A 22 -13.20 0.10 10.72
CA LYS A 22 -13.21 0.25 9.28
C LYS A 22 -11.87 -0.18 8.71
N GLU A 23 -11.95 -0.66 7.47
CA GLU A 23 -10.82 -1.04 6.65
C GLU A 23 -10.90 -0.25 5.34
N THR A 24 -9.77 0.24 4.84
CA THR A 24 -9.70 0.94 3.56
C THR A 24 -8.42 0.55 2.84
N MET A 25 -8.56 -0.02 1.64
CA MET A 25 -7.42 -0.27 0.75
C MET A 25 -6.88 1.07 0.26
N ILE A 26 -5.64 1.38 0.65
CA ILE A 26 -4.95 2.61 0.27
C ILE A 26 -4.31 2.42 -1.10
N ASP A 27 -3.65 1.28 -1.33
CA ASP A 27 -2.98 0.97 -2.58
C ASP A 27 -2.79 -0.53 -2.77
N PHE A 28 -2.64 -0.93 -4.03
CA PHE A 28 -2.27 -2.28 -4.43
C PHE A 28 -1.35 -2.16 -5.64
N ARG A 29 -0.07 -2.49 -5.44
CA ARG A 29 0.96 -2.27 -6.46
C ARG A 29 1.94 -3.43 -6.56
N GLU A 30 2.47 -3.62 -7.75
CA GLU A 30 3.60 -4.52 -7.97
C GLU A 30 4.85 -3.95 -7.31
N LEU A 31 5.62 -4.79 -6.62
CA LEU A 31 6.95 -4.48 -6.12
C LEU A 31 7.96 -4.81 -7.21
N ILE A 32 8.60 -3.78 -7.75
CA ILE A 32 9.63 -3.92 -8.77
C ILE A 32 10.98 -4.06 -8.08
N GLY A 33 11.77 -5.06 -8.47
CA GLY A 33 13.09 -5.32 -7.90
C GLY A 33 13.06 -6.25 -6.68
N ASP A 34 14.11 -6.20 -5.85
CA ASP A 34 14.25 -7.11 -4.72
C ASP A 34 13.17 -6.87 -3.66
N HIS A 35 12.60 -7.94 -3.09
CA HIS A 35 11.61 -7.83 -2.01
C HIS A 35 12.30 -7.57 -0.66
N SER A 36 13.22 -6.61 -0.64
CA SER A 36 13.93 -6.16 0.55
C SER A 36 13.03 -5.27 1.41
N GLY A 37 13.39 -5.13 2.69
CA GLY A 37 12.71 -4.20 3.59
C GLY A 37 12.75 -2.76 3.08
N ASP A 38 13.87 -2.34 2.51
CA ASP A 38 14.05 -0.98 1.97
C ASP A 38 13.12 -0.70 0.79
N ASN A 39 12.99 -1.63 -0.17
CA ASN A 39 12.08 -1.48 -1.31
C ASN A 39 10.61 -1.42 -0.85
N MET A 40 10.22 -2.26 0.10
CA MET A 40 8.88 -2.22 0.67
C MET A 40 8.61 -0.90 1.42
N ALA A 41 9.60 -0.38 2.17
CA ALA A 41 9.47 0.87 2.90
C ALA A 41 9.32 2.07 1.95
N GLU A 42 10.11 2.11 0.87
CA GLU A 42 10.01 3.11 -0.19
C GLU A 42 8.63 3.06 -0.86
N ALA A 43 8.14 1.87 -1.20
CA ALA A 43 6.81 1.69 -1.79
C ALA A 43 5.68 2.22 -0.89
N VAL A 44 5.77 2.01 0.43
CA VAL A 44 4.83 2.57 1.42
C VAL A 44 4.95 4.10 1.49
N TRP A 45 6.18 4.62 1.55
CA TRP A 45 6.43 6.07 1.63
C TRP A 45 5.83 6.81 0.43
N GLU A 46 6.07 6.32 -0.78
CA GLU A 46 5.47 6.87 -1.99
C GLU A 46 3.95 6.87 -1.93
N THR A 47 3.34 5.75 -1.53
CA THR A 47 1.88 5.64 -1.44
C THR A 47 1.28 6.72 -0.52
N MET A 48 1.97 7.06 0.57
CA MET A 48 1.47 8.03 1.55
C MET A 48 1.72 9.49 1.16
N TYR A 49 2.82 9.79 0.46
CA TYR A 49 3.27 11.18 0.27
C TYR A 49 3.32 11.63 -1.20
N SER A 50 3.35 10.73 -2.18
CA SER A 50 3.51 11.09 -3.59
C SER A 50 2.22 11.04 -4.40
N ARG A 51 1.16 10.39 -3.90
CA ARG A 51 -0.08 10.20 -4.67
C ARG A 51 -1.14 11.25 -4.35
N LYS A 52 -1.62 11.94 -5.40
CA LYS A 52 -3.00 12.48 -5.37
C LYS A 52 -3.95 11.29 -5.22
N PRO A 53 -4.98 11.37 -4.37
CA PRO A 53 -5.91 10.27 -4.16
C PRO A 53 -6.47 9.81 -5.51
N HIS A 54 -6.24 8.54 -5.85
CA HIS A 54 -6.83 7.92 -7.02
C HIS A 54 -8.30 7.67 -6.71
N VAL A 55 -9.15 8.65 -7.04
CA VAL A 55 -10.61 8.48 -7.05
C VAL A 55 -10.93 7.65 -8.29
N ARG A 56 -11.36 6.40 -8.11
CA ARG A 56 -11.98 5.66 -9.21
C ARG A 56 -13.29 6.38 -9.59
N PRO A 57 -13.60 6.54 -10.89
CA PRO A 57 -14.86 7.13 -11.33
C PRO A 57 -16.07 6.33 -10.84
#